data_AF-A0A5J4Q1I3-F1
#
_entry.id   AF-A0A5J4Q1I3-F1
#
_cell.length_a   1.000
_cell.length_b   1.000
_cell.length_c   1.000
_cell.angle_alpha   90.00
_cell.angle_beta   90.00
_cell.angle_gamma   90.00
#
_symmetry.space_group_name_H-M   'P 1'
#
loop_
_entity.id
_entity.type
_entity.pdbx_description
1 polymer ?
#
loop_
_entity_poly.entity_id
_entity_poly.type
_entity_poly.pdbx_seq_one_letter_code
_entity_poly.pdbx_strand_id
1 'polypeptide(L)'
;MKKILDKNKLYFVWLTIGGLTFSGCDDFLAQSAQNLVIPETAAQYKEILQNEGYFRNVLSQVSSAGSYAFIEYMTDDVEYFDALMESNIPTNWHDLKKNESDKVETFSECYRWEGNTENTLFVDHTYGYLYRQAMVANICLEGAETCGGTKAEIEILRGQASFSRAFAYLMLANIYSKPYASLLGKASPDDLCVPIKTTSTPTVDRYGRATIAEVWGLINSD
;
A
#
# COMPACT_ATOMS: atom_id res chain seq x y z
N MET A 1 39.53 -67.54 14.42
CA MET A 1 38.47 -67.87 13.44
C MET A 1 37.97 -66.59 12.78
N LYS A 2 38.37 -66.30 11.53
CA LYS A 2 37.83 -65.17 10.75
C LYS A 2 36.58 -65.67 10.00
N LYS A 3 35.38 -65.21 10.41
CA LYS A 3 34.16 -65.45 9.63
C LYS A 3 34.25 -64.60 8.35
N ILE A 4 34.44 -65.26 7.22
CA ILE A 4 34.37 -64.64 5.89
C ILE A 4 32.89 -64.32 5.65
N LEU A 5 32.56 -63.03 5.60
CA LEU A 5 31.22 -62.57 5.27
C LEU A 5 30.95 -62.87 3.79
N ASP A 6 29.83 -63.54 3.51
CA ASP A 6 29.45 -63.98 2.17
C ASP A 6 29.26 -62.77 1.23
N LYS A 7 29.86 -62.77 0.03
CA LYS A 7 29.87 -61.60 -0.87
C LYS A 7 28.44 -61.12 -1.22
N ASN A 8 27.48 -62.04 -1.34
CA ASN A 8 26.07 -61.72 -1.60
C ASN A 8 25.38 -60.99 -0.44
N LYS A 9 25.81 -61.25 0.81
CA LYS A 9 25.33 -60.51 1.99
C LYS A 9 25.94 -59.11 2.04
N LEU A 10 27.17 -58.94 1.56
CA LEU A 10 27.82 -57.64 1.43
C LEU A 10 27.09 -56.76 0.39
N TYR A 11 26.69 -57.31 -0.76
CA TYR A 11 25.89 -56.58 -1.76
C TYR A 11 24.52 -56.14 -1.21
N PHE A 12 23.86 -56.98 -0.41
CA PHE A 12 22.59 -56.63 0.23
C PHE A 12 22.74 -55.48 1.24
N VAL A 13 23.86 -55.44 1.97
CA VAL A 13 24.20 -54.35 2.89
C VAL A 13 24.49 -53.05 2.13
N TRP A 14 25.21 -53.11 1.01
CA TRP A 14 25.45 -51.92 0.17
C TRP A 14 24.17 -51.39 -0.50
N LEU A 15 23.24 -52.28 -0.90
CA LEU A 15 21.94 -51.91 -1.47
C LEU A 15 21.03 -51.23 -0.44
N THR A 16 21.03 -51.72 0.81
CA THR A 16 20.26 -51.13 1.91
C THR A 16 20.85 -49.80 2.39
N ILE A 17 22.18 -49.67 2.44
CA ILE A 17 22.86 -48.40 2.75
C ILE A 17 22.63 -47.37 1.64
N GLY A 18 22.67 -47.77 0.37
CA GLY A 18 22.39 -46.89 -0.77
C GLY A 18 20.93 -46.43 -0.86
N GLY A 19 19.98 -47.23 -0.37
CA GLY A 19 18.55 -46.85 -0.32
C GLY A 19 18.24 -45.79 0.72
N LEU A 20 19.04 -45.68 1.79
CA LEU A 20 18.83 -44.72 2.89
C LEU A 20 19.39 -43.31 2.59
N THR A 21 20.28 -43.16 1.60
CA THR A 21 20.94 -41.87 1.32
C THR A 21 20.19 -40.99 0.32
N PHE A 22 19.07 -41.46 -0.25
CA PHE A 22 18.32 -40.71 -1.28
C PHE A 22 16.92 -40.26 -0.84
N SER A 23 16.52 -40.49 0.42
CA SER A 23 15.26 -39.98 0.98
C SER A 23 15.49 -38.77 1.89
N GLY A 24 16.25 -37.78 1.41
CA GLY A 24 16.33 -36.47 2.05
C GLY A 24 15.01 -35.73 1.86
N CYS A 25 14.25 -35.55 2.94
CA CYS A 25 13.06 -34.72 2.92
C CYS A 25 13.49 -33.27 3.17
N ASP A 26 13.68 -32.50 2.09
CA ASP A 26 14.11 -31.09 2.16
C ASP A 26 13.12 -30.22 2.99
N ASP A 27 11.88 -30.69 3.16
CA ASP A 27 10.79 -29.99 3.82
C ASP A 27 10.67 -30.28 5.33
N PHE A 28 11.45 -31.23 5.88
CA PHE A 28 11.36 -31.59 7.31
C PHE A 28 11.95 -30.53 8.24
N LEU A 29 12.88 -29.70 7.74
CA LEU A 29 13.50 -28.60 8.48
C LEU A 29 12.99 -27.21 8.04
N ALA A 30 12.06 -27.15 7.08
CA ALA A 30 11.44 -25.91 6.66
C ALA A 30 10.48 -25.44 7.76
N GLN A 31 10.93 -24.47 8.57
CA GLN A 31 10.08 -23.87 9.59
C GLN A 31 9.10 -22.91 8.92
N SER A 32 7.94 -23.42 8.48
CA SER A 32 6.82 -22.55 8.09
C SER A 32 6.15 -22.00 9.35
N ALA A 33 5.87 -20.70 9.38
CA ALA A 33 5.06 -20.13 10.45
C ALA A 33 3.62 -20.66 10.30
N GLN A 34 3.11 -21.36 11.33
CA GLN A 34 1.82 -22.07 11.28
C GLN A 34 0.61 -21.22 10.87
N ASN A 35 0.70 -19.89 10.99
CA ASN A 35 -0.37 -18.95 10.67
C ASN A 35 -0.06 -18.02 9.48
N LEU A 36 1.06 -18.23 8.76
CA LEU A 36 1.42 -17.43 7.59
C LEU A 36 1.39 -18.31 6.35
N VAL A 37 0.52 -17.95 5.40
CA VAL A 37 0.47 -18.56 4.07
C VAL A 37 1.25 -17.68 3.12
N ILE A 38 2.30 -18.23 2.50
CA ILE A 38 2.97 -17.58 1.37
C ILE A 38 2.07 -17.76 0.15
N PRO A 39 1.68 -16.70 -0.56
CA PRO A 39 0.83 -16.83 -1.74
C PRO A 39 1.57 -17.53 -2.87
N GLU A 40 0.95 -18.54 -3.46
CA GLU A 40 1.49 -19.29 -4.59
C GLU A 40 0.57 -19.24 -5.82
N THR A 41 -0.70 -18.87 -5.64
CA THR A 41 -1.71 -18.86 -6.70
C THR A 41 -2.28 -17.46 -6.94
N ALA A 42 -2.73 -17.21 -8.17
CA ALA A 42 -3.37 -15.94 -8.54
C ALA A 42 -4.55 -15.59 -7.62
N ALA A 43 -5.31 -16.59 -7.17
CA ALA A 43 -6.41 -16.42 -6.22
C ALA A 43 -5.93 -15.91 -4.86
N GLN A 44 -4.85 -16.47 -4.30
CA GLN A 44 -4.31 -16.01 -3.01
C GLN A 44 -3.75 -14.58 -3.08
N TYR A 45 -3.05 -14.23 -4.16
CA TYR A 45 -2.60 -12.85 -4.39
C TYR A 45 -3.77 -11.88 -4.53
N LYS A 46 -4.85 -12.30 -5.20
CA LYS A 46 -6.08 -11.51 -5.31
C LYS A 46 -6.72 -11.25 -3.95
N GLU A 47 -6.77 -12.22 -3.05
CA GLU A 47 -7.27 -12.01 -1.68
C GLU A 47 -6.46 -10.96 -0.92
N ILE A 48 -5.12 -10.99 -1.06
CA ILE A 48 -4.26 -9.95 -0.47
C ILE A 48 -4.59 -8.58 -1.03
N LEU A 49 -4.69 -8.47 -2.36
CA LEU A 49 -5.03 -7.21 -3.01
C LEU A 49 -6.38 -6.67 -2.55
N GLN A 50 -7.38 -7.53 -2.42
CA GLN A 50 -8.73 -7.15 -1.99
C GLN A 50 -8.81 -6.75 -0.52
N ASN A 51 -8.03 -7.39 0.34
CA ASN A 51 -8.03 -7.06 1.76
C ASN A 51 -7.28 -5.75 2.04
N GLU A 52 -6.09 -5.58 1.45
CA GLU A 52 -5.17 -4.51 1.80
C GLU A 52 -5.08 -3.39 0.75
N GLY A 53 -5.25 -3.69 -0.54
CA GLY A 53 -4.98 -2.81 -1.68
C GLY A 53 -6.21 -2.15 -2.32
N TYR A 54 -7.39 -2.30 -1.69
CA TYR A 54 -8.69 -1.80 -2.18
C TYR A 54 -9.15 -0.52 -1.47
N PHE A 55 -8.22 0.26 -0.89
CA PHE A 55 -8.51 1.63 -0.48
C PHE A 55 -9.67 1.78 0.53
N ARG A 56 -9.89 0.78 1.40
CA ARG A 56 -11.09 0.70 2.27
C ARG A 56 -11.28 1.90 3.21
N ASN A 57 -10.20 2.58 3.60
CA ASN A 57 -10.22 3.66 4.60
C ASN A 57 -10.02 5.06 4.00
N VAL A 58 -10.04 5.16 2.67
CA VAL A 58 -9.75 6.38 1.90
C VAL A 58 -10.62 7.55 2.37
N LEU A 59 -11.91 7.34 2.65
CA LEU A 59 -12.82 8.38 3.16
C LEU A 59 -13.10 8.30 4.68
N SER A 60 -12.34 7.51 5.44
CA SER A 60 -12.63 7.38 6.88
C SER A 60 -12.37 8.71 7.60
N GLN A 61 -13.29 9.17 8.46
CA GLN A 61 -13.08 10.40 9.24
C GLN A 61 -12.05 10.25 10.38
N VAL A 62 -11.37 9.09 10.45
CA VAL A 62 -10.42 8.78 11.50
C VAL A 62 -9.02 9.13 11.00
N SER A 63 -8.43 10.18 11.56
CA SER A 63 -7.12 10.70 11.17
C SER A 63 -6.03 9.62 11.15
N SER A 64 -6.09 8.63 12.03
CA SER A 64 -5.09 7.56 12.14
C SER A 64 -5.08 6.52 11.01
N ALA A 65 -6.03 6.56 10.07
CA ALA A 65 -6.21 5.52 9.05
C ALA A 65 -5.76 5.90 7.62
N GLY A 66 -5.15 7.07 7.43
CA GLY A 66 -4.71 7.53 6.10
C GLY A 66 -5.83 8.16 5.27
N SER A 67 -6.59 9.06 5.90
CA SER A 67 -7.70 9.78 5.29
C SER A 67 -7.27 11.09 4.66
N TYR A 68 -7.71 11.33 3.42
CA TYR A 68 -7.55 12.62 2.75
C TYR A 68 -8.73 13.57 3.00
N ALA A 69 -9.59 13.28 3.99
CA ALA A 69 -10.71 14.16 4.34
C ALA A 69 -10.27 15.60 4.65
N PHE A 70 -9.02 15.80 5.09
CA PHE A 70 -8.45 17.13 5.30
C PHE A 70 -8.48 18.01 4.06
N ILE A 71 -8.47 17.42 2.85
CA ILE A 71 -8.54 18.16 1.57
C ILE A 71 -9.89 18.84 1.40
N GLU A 72 -10.98 18.22 1.85
CA GLU A 72 -12.32 18.83 1.81
C GLU A 72 -12.38 20.09 2.66
N TYR A 73 -11.59 20.16 3.74
CA TYR A 73 -11.47 21.37 4.55
C TYR A 73 -10.61 22.45 3.87
N MET A 74 -9.91 22.17 2.77
CA MET A 74 -9.13 23.16 2.03
C MET A 74 -9.94 23.83 0.92
N THR A 75 -11.17 23.36 0.66
CA THR A 75 -12.05 23.89 -0.39
C THR A 75 -12.95 25.02 0.15
N ASP A 76 -13.59 25.74 -0.77
CA ASP A 76 -14.60 26.75 -0.47
C ASP A 76 -16.01 26.17 -0.23
N ASP A 77 -16.17 24.84 -0.28
CA ASP A 77 -17.42 24.15 0.05
C ASP A 77 -17.64 24.00 1.57
N VAL A 78 -16.60 24.22 2.38
CA VAL A 78 -16.65 24.20 3.84
C VAL A 78 -16.46 25.61 4.37
N GLU A 79 -17.25 26.01 5.36
CA GLU A 79 -17.11 27.31 6.05
C GLU A 79 -16.80 27.09 7.54
N TYR A 80 -15.83 27.86 8.06
CA TYR A 80 -15.51 27.88 9.48
C TYR A 80 -16.46 28.82 10.22
N PHE A 81 -17.30 28.27 11.10
CA PHE A 81 -18.17 29.06 11.96
C PHE A 81 -17.62 29.12 13.39
N ASP A 82 -17.06 30.27 13.80
CA ASP A 82 -16.68 30.49 15.19
C ASP A 82 -17.92 30.74 16.04
N ALA A 83 -18.42 29.68 16.69
CA ALA A 83 -19.57 29.74 17.57
C ALA A 83 -19.35 30.57 18.86
N LEU A 84 -18.18 31.19 19.05
CA LEU A 84 -17.88 32.09 20.16
C LEU A 84 -18.02 33.58 19.80
N MET A 85 -18.10 33.95 18.52
CA MET A 85 -18.19 35.36 18.10
C MET A 85 -19.60 35.92 17.96
N GLU A 86 -20.64 35.07 17.87
CA GLU A 86 -22.02 35.54 17.81
C GLU A 86 -22.82 35.22 19.07
N SER A 87 -23.26 36.27 19.77
CA SER A 87 -24.11 36.17 20.98
C SER A 87 -25.55 35.69 20.69
N ASN A 88 -25.88 35.34 19.45
CA ASN A 88 -27.24 35.11 18.96
C ASN A 88 -27.42 33.79 18.18
N ILE A 89 -26.61 32.77 18.47
CA ILE A 89 -26.77 31.46 17.86
C ILE A 89 -28.12 30.84 18.30
N PRO A 90 -28.99 30.40 17.35
CA PRO A 90 -30.21 29.68 17.66
C PRO A 90 -29.96 28.47 18.57
N THR A 91 -30.77 28.30 19.61
CA THR A 91 -30.56 27.29 20.69
C THR A 91 -30.47 25.85 20.16
N ASN A 92 -31.01 25.55 18.98
CA ASN A 92 -30.91 24.25 18.32
C ASN A 92 -29.52 23.95 17.71
N TRP A 93 -28.61 24.91 17.65
CA TRP A 93 -27.23 24.72 17.16
C TRP A 93 -26.23 24.54 18.32
N HIS A 94 -26.68 24.63 19.57
CA HIS A 94 -25.82 24.35 20.74
C HIS A 94 -25.40 22.88 20.84
N ASP A 95 -26.17 21.95 20.27
CA ASP A 95 -25.79 20.51 20.24
C ASP A 95 -24.71 20.20 19.18
N LEU A 96 -24.58 21.03 18.13
CA LEU A 96 -23.47 20.95 17.16
C LEU A 96 -22.13 21.37 17.79
N LYS A 97 -22.19 22.27 18.78
CA LYS A 97 -21.05 22.87 19.50
C LYS A 97 -20.17 21.86 20.26
N LYS A 98 -20.65 20.63 20.52
CA LYS A 98 -19.90 19.58 21.24
C LYS A 98 -19.28 18.51 20.36
N ASN A 99 -19.77 18.32 19.13
CA ASN A 99 -19.35 17.22 18.26
C ASN A 99 -18.65 17.69 16.97
N GLU A 100 -18.90 18.92 16.52
CA GLU A 100 -18.31 19.46 15.28
C GLU A 100 -17.11 20.38 15.53
N SER A 101 -17.08 21.12 16.65
CA SER A 101 -15.94 21.95 17.06
C SER A 101 -14.63 21.16 17.10
N ASP A 102 -14.65 19.96 17.68
CA ASP A 102 -13.49 19.05 17.73
C ASP A 102 -12.97 18.67 16.33
N LYS A 103 -13.88 18.49 15.35
CA LYS A 103 -13.51 18.12 13.98
C LYS A 103 -12.96 19.29 13.18
N VAL A 104 -13.53 20.48 13.37
CA VAL A 104 -13.09 21.69 12.69
C VAL A 104 -11.73 22.14 13.23
N GLU A 105 -11.50 22.04 14.54
CA GLU A 105 -10.18 22.30 15.14
C GLU A 105 -9.11 21.33 14.62
N THR A 106 -9.48 20.06 14.40
CA THR A 106 -8.59 19.02 13.85
C THR A 106 -7.95 19.45 12.52
N PHE A 107 -8.74 19.94 11.57
CA PHE A 107 -8.24 20.35 10.24
C PHE A 107 -8.10 21.87 10.06
N SER A 108 -8.04 22.62 11.17
CA SER A 108 -8.05 24.09 11.12
C SER A 108 -6.86 24.70 10.37
N GLU A 109 -5.68 24.07 10.45
CA GLU A 109 -4.49 24.50 9.69
C GLU A 109 -4.61 24.22 8.19
N CYS A 110 -5.28 23.11 7.83
CA CYS A 110 -5.60 22.80 6.43
C CYS A 110 -6.57 23.85 5.87
N TYR A 111 -7.61 24.19 6.62
CA TYR A 111 -8.60 25.21 6.23
C TYR A 111 -7.98 26.59 6.00
N ARG A 112 -7.05 26.99 6.87
CA ARG A 112 -6.32 28.27 6.73
C ARG A 112 -5.22 28.25 5.68
N TRP A 113 -4.96 27.10 5.03
CA TRP A 113 -3.82 26.94 4.12
C TRP A 113 -2.48 27.30 4.76
N GLU A 114 -2.28 26.92 6.01
CA GLU A 114 -1.01 27.17 6.70
C GLU A 114 0.14 26.36 6.10
N GLY A 115 1.36 26.90 6.22
CA GLY A 115 2.55 26.25 5.67
C GLY A 115 2.85 24.88 6.30
N ASN A 116 2.40 24.65 7.53
CA ASN A 116 2.33 23.33 8.14
C ASN A 116 0.86 22.99 8.40
N THR A 117 0.35 21.99 7.71
CA THR A 117 -1.05 21.56 7.79
C THR A 117 -1.33 20.66 8.99
N GLU A 118 -0.30 20.15 9.67
CA GLU A 118 -0.41 19.30 10.86
C GLU A 118 -0.44 20.12 12.16
N ASN A 119 -1.12 19.60 13.17
CA ASN A 119 -1.21 20.19 14.51
C ASN A 119 -1.28 19.10 15.59
N THR A 120 -1.61 19.47 16.83
CA THR A 120 -1.69 18.50 17.95
C THR A 120 -2.82 17.48 17.82
N LEU A 121 -3.83 17.76 16.99
CA LEU A 121 -5.02 16.93 16.76
C LEU A 121 -4.95 16.17 15.43
N PHE A 122 -4.16 16.65 14.47
CA PHE A 122 -4.03 16.08 13.13
C PHE A 122 -2.58 15.86 12.69
N VAL A 123 -2.32 14.65 12.20
CA VAL A 123 -1.08 14.24 11.53
C VAL A 123 -1.47 13.60 10.20
N ASP A 124 -0.74 13.91 9.13
CA ASP A 124 -1.01 13.36 7.81
C ASP A 124 -0.46 11.94 7.67
N HIS A 125 -1.37 10.97 7.73
CA HIS A 125 -1.06 9.56 7.48
C HIS A 125 -1.33 9.12 6.03
N THR A 126 -1.88 10.00 5.19
CA THR A 126 -2.32 9.69 3.83
C THR A 126 -1.14 9.35 2.94
N TYR A 127 -0.04 10.11 3.02
CA TYR A 127 1.17 9.85 2.23
C TYR A 127 1.68 8.41 2.42
N GLY A 128 1.87 7.99 3.68
CA GLY A 128 2.32 6.64 4.00
C GLY A 128 1.30 5.56 3.66
N TYR A 129 0.01 5.86 3.80
CA TYR A 129 -1.07 4.96 3.42
C TYR A 129 -1.07 4.67 1.91
N LEU A 130 -0.93 5.70 1.05
CA LEU A 130 -0.93 5.51 -0.40
C LEU A 130 0.28 4.72 -0.88
N TYR A 131 1.46 4.92 -0.30
CA TYR A 131 2.61 4.07 -0.59
C TYR A 131 2.41 2.62 -0.14
N ARG A 132 1.67 2.38 0.95
CA ARG A 132 1.28 1.03 1.36
C ARG A 132 0.36 0.38 0.32
N GLN A 133 -0.63 1.13 -0.20
CA GLN A 133 -1.51 0.64 -1.26
C GLN A 133 -0.73 0.28 -2.53
N ALA A 134 0.19 1.16 -2.96
CA ALA A 134 1.08 0.90 -4.09
C ALA A 134 2.01 -0.32 -3.84
N MET A 135 2.48 -0.53 -2.61
CA MET A 135 3.31 -1.67 -2.25
C MET A 135 2.55 -3.01 -2.35
N VAL A 136 1.29 -3.05 -1.91
CA VAL A 136 0.43 -4.24 -2.06
C VAL A 136 0.25 -4.58 -3.54
N ALA A 137 0.04 -3.56 -4.38
CA ALA A 137 -0.04 -3.74 -5.82
C ALA A 137 1.29 -4.27 -6.41
N ASN A 138 2.44 -3.73 -6.01
CA ASN A 138 3.76 -4.23 -6.46
C ASN A 138 3.94 -5.72 -6.11
N ILE A 139 3.57 -6.14 -4.89
CA ILE A 139 3.63 -7.56 -4.47
C ILE A 139 2.78 -8.44 -5.40
N CYS A 140 1.58 -7.98 -5.77
CA CYS A 140 0.68 -8.73 -6.64
C CYS A 140 1.17 -8.76 -8.09
N LEU A 141 1.76 -7.68 -8.59
CA LEU A 141 2.33 -7.61 -9.95
C LEU A 141 3.54 -8.53 -10.09
N GLU A 142 4.45 -8.53 -9.12
CA GLU A 142 5.58 -9.45 -9.05
C GLU A 142 5.10 -10.90 -8.90
N GLY A 143 4.12 -11.14 -8.01
CA GLY A 143 3.50 -12.45 -7.83
C GLY A 143 2.84 -13.00 -9.09
N ALA A 144 2.22 -12.14 -9.91
CA ALA A 144 1.60 -12.52 -11.17
C ALA A 144 2.60 -13.01 -12.24
N GLU A 145 3.92 -12.83 -12.04
CA GLU A 145 4.96 -13.37 -12.93
C GLU A 145 5.23 -14.85 -12.69
N THR A 146 5.00 -15.33 -11.47
CA THR A 146 5.43 -16.66 -11.03
C THR A 146 4.31 -17.53 -10.46
N CYS A 147 3.15 -16.95 -10.13
CA CYS A 147 2.07 -17.68 -9.47
C CYS A 147 1.37 -18.70 -10.39
N GLY A 148 0.83 -19.74 -9.76
CA GLY A 148 -0.03 -20.72 -10.42
C GLY A 148 -1.43 -20.17 -10.69
N GLY A 149 -2.03 -20.58 -11.81
CA GLY A 149 -3.39 -20.21 -12.18
C GLY A 149 -3.61 -20.31 -13.69
N THR A 150 -4.84 -20.13 -14.12
CA THR A 150 -5.13 -19.97 -15.54
C THR A 150 -4.63 -18.61 -16.03
N LYS A 151 -4.36 -18.51 -17.35
CA LYS A 151 -3.99 -17.23 -17.96
C LYS A 151 -5.01 -16.13 -17.63
N ALA A 152 -6.30 -16.43 -17.69
CA ALA A 152 -7.34 -15.46 -17.40
C ALA A 152 -7.29 -14.93 -15.95
N GLU A 153 -7.05 -15.79 -14.96
CA GLU A 153 -6.93 -15.38 -13.56
C GLU A 153 -5.71 -14.49 -13.33
N ILE A 154 -4.57 -14.81 -13.95
CA ILE A 154 -3.34 -14.03 -13.86
C ILE A 154 -3.52 -12.66 -14.51
N GLU A 155 -4.14 -12.58 -15.69
CA GLU A 155 -4.41 -11.29 -16.35
C GLU A 155 -5.39 -10.42 -15.54
N ILE A 156 -6.39 -11.01 -14.89
CA ILE A 156 -7.29 -10.28 -13.98
C ILE A 156 -6.51 -9.73 -12.79
N LEU A 157 -5.63 -10.53 -12.18
CA LEU A 157 -4.78 -10.08 -11.07
C LEU A 157 -3.88 -8.91 -11.51
N ARG A 158 -3.23 -9.01 -12.68
CA ARG A 158 -2.39 -7.94 -13.25
C ARG A 158 -3.18 -6.66 -13.45
N GLY A 159 -4.37 -6.75 -14.06
CA GLY A 159 -5.22 -5.59 -14.30
C GLY A 159 -5.66 -4.91 -13.00
N GLN A 160 -6.09 -5.69 -12.01
CA GLN A 160 -6.49 -5.15 -10.70
C GLN A 160 -5.32 -4.49 -9.97
N ALA A 161 -4.15 -5.14 -9.96
CA ALA A 161 -2.98 -4.62 -9.28
C ALA A 161 -2.43 -3.35 -9.97
N SER A 162 -2.38 -3.32 -11.32
CA SER A 162 -1.96 -2.14 -12.08
C SER A 162 -2.90 -0.96 -11.81
N PHE A 163 -4.21 -1.17 -11.89
CA PHE A 163 -5.19 -0.14 -11.55
C PHE A 163 -5.03 0.39 -10.12
N SER A 164 -4.88 -0.50 -9.13
CA SER A 164 -4.65 -0.09 -7.74
C SER A 164 -3.37 0.75 -7.59
N ARG A 165 -2.28 0.40 -8.29
CA ARG A 165 -1.04 1.18 -8.27
C ARG A 165 -1.20 2.53 -8.95
N ALA A 166 -1.81 2.57 -10.14
CA ALA A 166 -2.13 3.80 -10.84
C ALA A 166 -2.95 4.75 -9.96
N PHE A 167 -3.97 4.22 -9.29
CA PHE A 167 -4.82 5.02 -8.41
C PHE A 167 -4.07 5.58 -7.19
N ALA A 168 -3.20 4.78 -6.56
CA ALA A 168 -2.36 5.28 -5.47
C ALA A 168 -1.45 6.44 -5.94
N TYR A 169 -0.78 6.30 -7.09
CA TYR A 169 0.06 7.36 -7.63
C TYR A 169 -0.72 8.58 -8.11
N LEU A 170 -1.92 8.38 -8.66
CA LEU A 170 -2.82 9.47 -9.02
C LEU A 170 -3.15 10.32 -7.78
N MET A 171 -3.50 9.69 -6.67
CA MET A 171 -3.78 10.43 -5.42
C MET A 171 -2.51 11.08 -4.88
N LEU A 172 -1.37 10.37 -4.84
CA LEU A 172 -0.09 10.94 -4.39
C LEU A 172 0.30 12.19 -5.20
N ALA A 173 0.17 12.13 -6.53
CA ALA A 173 0.50 13.24 -7.41
C ALA A 173 -0.43 14.44 -7.18
N ASN A 174 -1.75 14.22 -7.06
CA ASN A 174 -2.69 15.32 -6.90
C ASN A 174 -2.61 15.99 -5.51
N ILE A 175 -2.23 15.26 -4.46
CA ILE A 175 -2.18 15.77 -3.09
C ILE A 175 -0.83 16.42 -2.78
N TYR A 176 0.29 15.81 -3.22
CA TYR A 176 1.64 16.18 -2.76
C TYR A 176 2.54 16.76 -3.85
N SER A 177 1.97 17.12 -5.00
CA SER A 177 2.73 17.79 -6.06
C SER A 177 1.97 18.97 -6.64
N LYS A 178 2.66 19.75 -7.48
CA LYS A 178 1.99 20.78 -8.25
C LYS A 178 0.96 20.12 -9.19
N PRO A 179 -0.20 20.74 -9.41
CA PRO A 179 -1.22 20.18 -10.29
C PRO A 179 -0.65 19.98 -11.70
N TYR A 180 -0.98 18.85 -12.34
CA TYR A 180 -0.49 18.50 -13.69
C TYR A 180 -0.79 19.57 -14.77
N ALA A 181 -1.80 20.41 -14.55
CA ALA A 181 -2.29 21.37 -15.53
C ALA A 181 -1.27 22.47 -15.88
N SER A 182 -0.47 22.18 -16.89
CA SER A 182 0.26 23.15 -17.71
C SER A 182 -0.63 24.26 -18.28
N LEU A 183 -1.95 24.01 -18.37
CA LEU A 183 -2.99 24.94 -18.84
C LEU A 183 -3.07 26.26 -18.06
N LEU A 184 -2.64 26.29 -16.80
CA LEU A 184 -2.54 27.53 -16.01
C LEU A 184 -1.11 28.06 -15.91
N GLY A 185 -0.15 27.44 -16.61
CA GLY A 185 1.28 27.77 -16.52
C GLY A 185 1.90 27.51 -15.14
N LYS A 186 1.25 26.70 -14.29
CA LYS A 186 1.63 26.51 -12.88
C LYS A 186 2.59 25.34 -12.63
N ALA A 187 2.65 24.38 -13.56
CA ALA A 187 3.52 23.22 -13.45
C ALA A 187 4.19 22.89 -14.79
N SER A 188 5.48 22.56 -14.72
CA SER A 188 6.27 21.96 -15.79
C SER A 188 6.25 20.43 -15.65
N PRO A 189 6.29 19.65 -16.74
CA PRO A 189 6.51 18.20 -16.67
C PRO A 189 7.79 17.82 -15.90
N ASP A 190 8.79 18.70 -15.87
CA ASP A 190 10.06 18.51 -15.15
C ASP A 190 9.99 18.91 -13.67
N ASP A 191 8.89 19.50 -13.21
CA ASP A 191 8.72 19.79 -11.78
C ASP A 191 8.71 18.48 -10.98
N LEU A 192 9.26 18.55 -9.77
CA LEU A 192 9.26 17.39 -8.86
C LEU A 192 7.84 17.04 -8.41
N CYS A 193 7.54 15.76 -8.41
CA CYS A 193 6.30 15.14 -7.97
C CYS A 193 6.54 14.31 -6.70
N VAL A 194 6.44 12.99 -6.77
CA VAL A 194 6.63 12.06 -5.65
C VAL A 194 7.65 10.99 -6.03
N PRO A 195 8.32 10.33 -5.07
CA PRO A 195 9.18 9.19 -5.36
C PRO A 195 8.43 8.04 -6.05
N ILE A 196 9.04 7.42 -7.05
CA ILE A 196 8.51 6.21 -7.70
C ILE A 196 9.16 4.97 -7.08
N LYS A 197 8.32 4.02 -6.67
CA LYS A 197 8.68 2.67 -6.24
C LYS A 197 7.75 1.65 -6.87
N THR A 198 8.30 0.82 -7.75
CA THR A 198 7.57 -0.21 -8.51
C THR A 198 7.92 -1.64 -8.10
N THR A 199 8.78 -1.80 -7.09
CA THR A 199 9.17 -3.10 -6.54
C THR A 199 8.69 -3.27 -5.10
N SER A 200 8.49 -4.51 -4.66
CA SER A 200 8.12 -4.85 -3.29
C SER A 200 9.33 -4.93 -2.36
N THR A 201 10.51 -5.20 -2.91
CA THR A 201 11.73 -5.44 -2.13
C THR A 201 12.16 -4.18 -1.35
N PRO A 202 12.38 -4.27 -0.03
CA PRO A 202 12.95 -3.18 0.74
C PRO A 202 14.38 -2.88 0.31
N THR A 203 14.72 -1.61 0.17
CA THR A 203 16.08 -1.15 -0.15
C THR A 203 16.54 -0.15 0.90
N VAL A 204 17.85 -0.04 1.08
CA VAL A 204 18.46 0.98 1.97
C VAL A 204 18.61 2.33 1.24
N ASP A 205 18.45 2.31 -0.08
CA ASP A 205 18.61 3.48 -0.93
C ASP A 205 17.55 4.54 -0.64
N ARG A 206 17.99 5.81 -0.69
CA ARG A 206 17.08 6.95 -0.62
C ARG A 206 16.45 7.17 -1.99
N TYR A 207 15.12 7.27 -2.02
CA TYR A 207 14.40 7.59 -3.24
C TYR A 207 14.31 9.11 -3.42
N GLY A 208 14.87 9.60 -4.52
CA GLY A 208 14.60 10.96 -4.99
C GLY A 208 13.15 11.11 -5.45
N ARG A 209 12.62 12.33 -5.44
CA ARG A 209 11.32 12.63 -6.05
C ARG A 209 11.47 12.49 -7.57
N ALA A 210 10.57 11.72 -8.19
CA ALA A 210 10.45 11.70 -9.64
C ALA A 210 9.76 12.99 -10.12
N THR A 211 9.87 13.27 -11.41
CA THR A 211 9.18 14.37 -12.07
C THR A 211 7.69 14.08 -12.24
N ILE A 212 6.91 15.13 -12.50
CA ILE A 212 5.50 14.99 -12.89
C ILE A 212 5.39 14.09 -14.13
N ALA A 213 6.22 14.29 -15.15
CA ALA A 213 6.20 13.46 -16.35
C ALA A 213 6.38 11.97 -16.07
N GLU A 214 7.33 11.62 -15.20
CA GLU A 214 7.62 10.22 -14.84
C GLU A 214 6.47 9.59 -14.07
N VAL A 215 5.89 10.28 -13.10
CA VAL A 215 4.78 9.75 -12.28
C VAL A 215 3.52 9.56 -13.13
N TRP A 216 3.18 10.53 -13.98
CA TRP A 216 2.03 10.40 -14.89
C TRP A 216 2.28 9.39 -16.01
N GLY A 217 3.54 9.20 -16.41
CA GLY A 217 3.95 8.10 -17.29
C GLY A 217 3.66 6.74 -16.67
N LEU A 218 4.00 6.55 -15.40
CA LEU A 218 3.67 5.33 -14.65
C LEU A 218 2.16 5.11 -14.57
N ILE A 219 1.40 6.15 -14.20
CA ILE A 219 -0.07 6.08 -14.09
C ILE A 219 -0.71 5.64 -15.41
N ASN A 220 -0.21 6.12 -16.56
CA ASN A 220 -0.74 5.75 -17.87
C ASN A 220 -0.28 4.37 -18.36
N SER A 221 0.86 3.88 -17.87
CA SER A 221 1.38 2.55 -18.23
C SER A 221 0.71 1.41 -17.46
N ASP A 222 0.20 1.73 -16.27
CA ASP A 222 -0.60 0.85 -15.42
C ASP A 222 -2.07 0.79 -15.87
#